data_AF-A0A9E0UD65-F1
#
_entry.id   AF-A0A9E0UD65-F1
#
_cell.length_a   1.000
_cell.length_b   1.000
_cell.length_c   1.000
_cell.angle_alpha   90.00
_cell.angle_beta   90.00
_cell.angle_gamma   90.00
#
_symmetry.space_group_name_H-M   'P 1'
#
loop_
_entity.id
_entity.type
_entity.pdbx_description
1 polymer ?
#
loop_
_entity_poly.entity_id
_entity_poly.type
_entity_poly.pdbx_seq_one_letter_code
_entity_poly.pdbx_strand_id
1 'polypeptide(L)'
;MTEHLKKRFDELLSQANAVAATKQRKHSEAFGSYEYVEPDLLLGWCVKARNLLVSACGRESEHFKSFVEAEKPGPYEENPVRLSRLRAVFLAAQEDFEGGHLSSVRNLVQAEVFSTELEQANELLAAGYRMPAAVICGVVLETNLRSLCEARGLDVGKLDKMNADLAKAGQYNSLVQKRITVLAAIRNSAAHGKLADFDDKDVRSMIEDVERLVAGWLS
;
A
#
# COMPACT_ATOMS: atom_id res chain seq x y z
N MET A 1 -5.22 -1.02 -9.17
CA MET A 1 -4.62 -2.11 -8.35
C MET A 1 -5.65 -3.18 -8.00
N THR A 2 -6.85 -2.84 -7.52
CA THR A 2 -7.91 -3.78 -7.11
C THR A 2 -8.43 -4.67 -8.25
N GLU A 3 -8.74 -4.09 -9.42
CA GLU A 3 -9.20 -4.83 -10.61
C GLU A 3 -8.20 -5.89 -11.10
N HIS A 4 -6.91 -5.58 -11.06
CA HIS A 4 -5.87 -6.53 -11.47
C HIS A 4 -5.80 -7.75 -10.53
N LEU A 5 -6.02 -7.54 -9.23
CA LEU A 5 -6.02 -8.64 -8.26
C LEU A 5 -7.28 -9.49 -8.36
N LYS A 6 -8.44 -8.86 -8.59
CA LYS A 6 -9.69 -9.60 -8.83
C LYS A 6 -9.54 -10.55 -10.02
N LYS A 7 -9.07 -10.02 -11.16
CA LYS A 7 -8.75 -10.84 -12.33
C LYS A 7 -7.77 -11.97 -12.00
N ARG A 8 -6.78 -11.69 -11.15
CA ARG A 8 -5.80 -12.70 -10.73
C ARG A 8 -6.39 -13.80 -9.85
N PHE A 9 -7.36 -13.48 -8.99
CA PHE A 9 -8.12 -14.49 -8.24
C PHE A 9 -8.86 -15.43 -9.21
N ASP A 10 -9.57 -14.89 -10.19
CA ASP A 10 -10.30 -15.67 -11.20
C ASP A 10 -9.38 -16.59 -12.01
N GLU A 11 -8.22 -16.07 -12.45
CA GLU A 11 -7.21 -16.86 -13.17
C GLU A 11 -6.69 -18.05 -12.35
N LEU A 12 -6.44 -17.83 -11.05
CA LEU A 12 -5.93 -18.87 -10.16
C LEU A 12 -7.03 -19.85 -9.73
N LEU A 13 -8.29 -19.41 -9.62
CA LEU A 13 -9.42 -20.30 -9.40
C LEU A 13 -9.62 -21.22 -10.62
N SER A 14 -9.53 -20.68 -11.83
CA SER A 14 -9.55 -21.46 -13.07
C SER A 14 -8.41 -22.48 -13.11
N GLN A 15 -7.19 -22.08 -12.72
CA GLN A 15 -6.06 -23.01 -12.59
C GLN A 15 -6.32 -24.10 -11.54
N ALA A 16 -6.91 -23.77 -10.38
CA ALA A 16 -7.26 -24.77 -9.37
C ALA A 16 -8.26 -25.81 -9.91
N ASN A 17 -9.23 -25.36 -10.71
CA ASN A 17 -10.20 -26.24 -11.37
C ASN A 17 -9.51 -27.16 -12.40
N ALA A 18 -8.53 -26.64 -13.15
CA ALA A 18 -7.72 -27.44 -14.07
C ALA A 18 -6.89 -28.50 -13.32
N VAL A 19 -6.29 -28.15 -12.17
CA VAL A 19 -5.61 -29.14 -11.30
C VAL A 19 -6.61 -30.20 -10.83
N ALA A 20 -7.79 -29.80 -10.35
CA ALA A 20 -8.81 -30.73 -9.90
C ALA A 20 -9.28 -31.69 -11.01
N ALA A 21 -9.33 -31.23 -12.26
CA ALA A 21 -9.68 -32.05 -13.42
C ALA A 21 -8.63 -33.13 -13.76
N THR A 22 -7.40 -33.02 -13.24
CA THR A 22 -6.37 -34.07 -13.38
C THR A 22 -6.59 -35.26 -12.43
N LYS A 23 -7.66 -35.25 -11.63
CA LYS A 23 -7.96 -36.30 -10.66
C LYS A 23 -8.01 -37.68 -11.34
N GLN A 24 -7.20 -38.59 -10.82
CA GLN A 24 -7.13 -39.97 -11.25
C GLN A 24 -7.11 -40.91 -10.05
N ARG A 25 -7.61 -42.13 -10.24
CA ARG A 25 -7.54 -43.20 -9.26
C ARG A 25 -6.43 -44.17 -9.66
N LYS A 26 -5.53 -44.47 -8.74
CA LYS A 26 -4.47 -45.47 -8.89
C LYS A 26 -4.63 -46.57 -7.86
N HIS A 27 -3.98 -47.69 -8.13
CA HIS A 27 -3.90 -48.81 -7.22
C HIS A 27 -2.44 -49.17 -6.99
N SER A 28 -2.08 -49.38 -5.73
CA SER A 28 -0.76 -49.86 -5.30
C SER A 28 -0.97 -51.06 -4.41
N GLU A 29 -0.13 -52.09 -4.58
CA GLU A 29 -0.17 -53.30 -3.75
C GLU A 29 0.10 -53.00 -2.27
N ALA A 30 0.90 -51.96 -1.97
CA ALA A 30 1.28 -51.59 -0.61
C ALA A 30 0.27 -50.66 0.09
N PHE A 31 -0.49 -49.86 -0.67
CA PHE A 31 -1.33 -48.78 -0.12
C PHE A 31 -2.80 -48.86 -0.57
N GLY A 32 -3.18 -49.88 -1.33
CA GLY A 32 -4.53 -50.04 -1.86
C GLY A 32 -4.86 -49.03 -2.98
N SER A 33 -6.15 -48.76 -3.15
CA SER A 33 -6.61 -47.73 -4.09
C SER A 33 -6.44 -46.35 -3.46
N TYR A 34 -5.87 -45.40 -4.20
CA TYR A 34 -5.74 -44.00 -3.79
C TYR A 34 -6.06 -43.06 -4.96
N GLU A 35 -6.50 -41.85 -4.65
CA GLU A 35 -6.72 -40.81 -5.64
C GLU A 35 -5.59 -39.79 -5.63
N TYR A 36 -5.30 -39.22 -6.80
CA TYR A 36 -4.32 -38.14 -6.90
C TYR A 36 -4.69 -37.15 -8.01
N VAL A 37 -4.27 -35.91 -7.83
CA VAL A 37 -4.15 -34.88 -8.86
C VAL A 37 -2.68 -34.68 -9.21
N GLU A 38 -2.40 -34.08 -10.36
CA GLU A 38 -1.05 -33.86 -10.87
C GLU A 38 -0.22 -33.02 -9.87
N PRO A 39 0.81 -33.59 -9.22
CA PRO A 39 1.50 -32.95 -8.10
C PRO A 39 2.22 -31.65 -8.48
N ASP A 40 2.82 -31.60 -9.68
CA ASP A 40 3.57 -30.43 -10.14
C ASP A 40 2.65 -29.25 -10.45
N LEU A 41 1.48 -29.53 -11.03
CA LEU A 41 0.46 -28.51 -11.27
C LEU A 41 -0.12 -27.99 -9.96
N LEU A 42 -0.34 -28.89 -8.99
CA LEU A 42 -0.78 -28.51 -7.65
C LEU A 42 0.26 -27.61 -6.95
N LEU A 43 1.53 -27.98 -6.95
CA LEU A 43 2.60 -27.18 -6.36
C LEU A 43 2.73 -25.81 -7.04
N GLY A 44 2.72 -25.78 -8.37
CA GLY A 44 2.79 -24.55 -9.14
C GLY A 44 1.60 -23.62 -8.85
N TRP A 45 0.41 -24.17 -8.67
CA TRP A 45 -0.76 -23.41 -8.25
C TRP A 45 -0.61 -22.87 -6.82
N CYS A 46 -0.18 -23.71 -5.86
CA CYS A 46 0.05 -23.33 -4.47
C CYS A 46 1.00 -22.12 -4.34
N VAL A 47 2.11 -22.14 -5.07
CA VAL A 47 3.08 -21.03 -5.07
C VAL A 47 2.44 -19.73 -5.56
N LYS A 48 1.68 -19.78 -6.65
CA LYS A 48 0.99 -18.60 -7.21
C LYS A 48 -0.12 -18.09 -6.29
N ALA A 49 -0.91 -19.00 -5.72
CA ALA A 49 -1.99 -18.69 -4.78
C ALA A 49 -1.44 -18.00 -3.53
N ARG A 50 -0.37 -18.54 -2.94
CA ARG A 50 0.33 -17.95 -1.81
C ARG A 50 0.81 -16.53 -2.11
N ASN A 51 1.44 -16.30 -3.26
CA ASN A 51 1.93 -14.97 -3.65
C ASN A 51 0.76 -13.96 -3.82
N LEU A 52 -0.36 -14.41 -4.39
CA LEU A 52 -1.56 -13.58 -4.47
C LEU A 52 -2.10 -13.24 -3.09
N LEU A 53 -2.22 -14.22 -2.19
CA LEU A 53 -2.72 -14.01 -0.83
C LEU A 53 -1.83 -13.04 -0.03
N VAL A 54 -0.51 -13.10 -0.19
CA VAL A 54 0.39 -12.08 0.39
C VAL A 54 0.06 -10.68 -0.13
N SER A 55 -0.17 -10.55 -1.43
CA SER A 55 -0.38 -9.25 -2.09
C SER A 55 -1.78 -8.68 -1.86
N ALA A 56 -2.78 -9.55 -1.68
CA ALA A 56 -4.20 -9.20 -1.52
C ALA A 56 -4.62 -9.09 -0.05
N CYS A 57 -4.13 -10.00 0.81
CA CYS A 57 -4.55 -10.14 2.21
C CYS A 57 -3.44 -9.73 3.20
N GLY A 58 -2.17 -9.78 2.79
CA GLY A 58 -1.02 -9.57 3.69
C GLY A 58 -0.56 -10.85 4.40
N ARG A 59 0.72 -10.89 4.80
CA ARG A 59 1.34 -12.07 5.45
C ARG A 59 0.75 -12.39 6.83
N GLU A 60 0.25 -11.37 7.53
CA GLU A 60 -0.32 -11.55 8.87
C GLU A 60 -1.81 -11.92 8.87
N SER A 61 -2.45 -11.96 7.70
CA SER A 61 -3.87 -12.29 7.58
C SER A 61 -4.19 -13.73 7.95
N GLU A 62 -5.40 -13.93 8.48
CA GLU A 62 -5.92 -15.25 8.79
C GLU A 62 -6.01 -16.13 7.53
N HIS A 63 -6.38 -15.54 6.38
CA HIS A 63 -6.38 -16.24 5.09
C HIS A 63 -5.01 -16.79 4.70
N PHE A 64 -3.95 -15.97 4.82
CA PHE A 64 -2.60 -16.42 4.49
C PHE A 64 -2.12 -17.51 5.45
N LYS A 65 -2.32 -17.31 6.77
CA LYS A 65 -1.93 -18.28 7.81
C LYS A 65 -2.65 -19.61 7.62
N SER A 66 -3.97 -19.57 7.42
CA SER A 66 -4.81 -20.74 7.14
C SER A 66 -4.41 -21.44 5.84
N PHE A 67 -4.03 -20.70 4.80
CA PHE A 67 -3.58 -21.30 3.53
C PHE A 67 -2.26 -22.04 3.69
N VAL A 68 -1.28 -21.43 4.36
CA VAL A 68 0.01 -22.06 4.66
C VAL A 68 -0.17 -23.32 5.51
N GLU A 69 -1.11 -23.32 6.45
CA GLU A 69 -1.41 -24.51 7.24
C GLU A 69 -2.11 -25.60 6.44
N ALA A 70 -3.02 -25.23 5.53
CA ALA A 70 -3.70 -26.16 4.64
C ALA A 70 -2.77 -26.83 3.62
N GLU A 71 -1.61 -26.24 3.32
CA GLU A 71 -0.61 -26.86 2.44
C GLU A 71 0.13 -28.01 3.10
N LYS A 72 0.23 -28.01 4.43
CA LYS A 72 0.85 -29.11 5.17
C LYS A 72 -0.06 -30.34 5.03
N PRO A 73 0.45 -31.43 4.44
CA PRO A 73 -0.37 -32.63 4.28
C PRO A 73 -0.70 -33.21 5.66
N GLY A 74 -1.97 -33.55 5.86
CA GLY A 74 -2.40 -34.29 7.04
C GLY A 74 -1.88 -35.74 7.03
N PRO A 75 -1.88 -36.44 8.18
CA PRO A 75 -1.58 -37.87 8.21
C PRO A 75 -2.54 -38.63 7.29
N TYR A 76 -1.98 -39.40 6.34
CA TYR A 76 -2.73 -40.20 5.36
C TYR A 76 -3.65 -39.38 4.43
N GLU A 77 -3.42 -38.07 4.31
CA GLU A 77 -4.21 -37.22 3.43
C GLU A 77 -3.80 -37.39 1.96
N GLU A 78 -4.75 -37.78 1.13
CA GLU A 78 -4.56 -37.80 -0.32
C GLU A 78 -4.52 -36.37 -0.88
N ASN A 79 -3.67 -36.15 -1.88
CA ASN A 79 -3.48 -34.81 -2.43
C ASN A 79 -4.75 -34.14 -3.03
N PRO A 80 -5.83 -34.84 -3.46
CA PRO A 80 -7.06 -34.17 -3.90
C PRO A 80 -7.84 -33.58 -2.72
N VAL A 81 -7.79 -34.22 -1.55
CA VAL A 81 -8.38 -33.71 -0.31
C VAL A 81 -7.67 -32.43 0.11
N ARG A 82 -6.33 -32.43 0.02
CA ARG A 82 -5.52 -31.23 0.25
C ARG A 82 -5.88 -30.11 -0.72
N LEU A 83 -6.01 -30.38 -2.02
CA LEU A 83 -6.45 -29.38 -3.00
C LEU A 83 -7.83 -28.80 -2.65
N SER A 84 -8.77 -29.63 -2.18
CA SER A 84 -10.10 -29.17 -1.75
C SER A 84 -10.01 -28.17 -0.59
N ARG A 85 -9.24 -28.50 0.45
CA ARG A 85 -8.99 -27.60 1.59
C ARG A 85 -8.36 -26.28 1.15
N LEU A 86 -7.32 -26.35 0.32
CA LEU A 86 -6.65 -25.15 -0.21
C LEU A 86 -7.61 -24.28 -1.03
N ARG A 87 -8.47 -24.89 -1.86
CA ARG A 87 -9.49 -24.17 -2.64
C ARG A 87 -10.52 -23.49 -1.73
N ALA A 88 -10.94 -24.14 -0.64
CA ALA A 88 -11.88 -23.55 0.31
C ALA A 88 -11.29 -22.28 0.95
N VAL A 89 -10.04 -22.34 1.42
CA VAL A 89 -9.35 -21.17 1.99
C VAL A 89 -9.16 -20.08 0.94
N PHE A 90 -8.79 -20.45 -0.28
CA PHE A 90 -8.59 -19.52 -1.39
C PHE A 90 -9.88 -18.79 -1.79
N LEU A 91 -11.00 -19.51 -1.86
CA LEU A 91 -12.32 -18.95 -2.17
C LEU A 91 -12.81 -18.01 -1.07
N ALA A 92 -12.64 -18.39 0.21
CA ALA A 92 -12.96 -17.49 1.32
C ALA A 92 -12.17 -16.18 1.22
N ALA A 93 -10.88 -16.25 0.89
CA ALA A 93 -10.06 -15.05 0.67
C ALA A 93 -10.53 -14.23 -0.54
N GLN A 94 -10.96 -14.87 -1.63
CA GLN A 94 -11.52 -14.19 -2.80
C GLN A 94 -12.83 -13.48 -2.46
N GLU A 95 -13.75 -14.16 -1.79
CA GLU A 95 -15.05 -13.62 -1.37
C GLU A 95 -14.86 -12.41 -0.45
N ASP A 96 -13.97 -12.51 0.54
CA ASP A 96 -13.68 -11.39 1.44
C ASP A 96 -12.94 -10.25 0.72
N PHE A 97 -12.09 -10.55 -0.27
CA PHE A 97 -11.42 -9.55 -1.10
C PHE A 97 -12.44 -8.75 -1.94
N GLU A 98 -13.33 -9.45 -2.62
CA GLU A 98 -14.32 -8.86 -3.53
C GLU A 98 -15.48 -8.21 -2.77
N GLY A 99 -15.89 -8.77 -1.64
CA GLY A 99 -16.90 -8.21 -0.74
C GLY A 99 -16.41 -6.99 0.05
N GLY A 100 -15.14 -6.63 -0.10
CA GLY A 100 -14.53 -5.50 0.61
C GLY A 100 -14.33 -5.78 2.10
N HIS A 101 -14.45 -7.02 2.58
CA HIS A 101 -14.17 -7.39 3.96
C HIS A 101 -12.65 -7.36 4.26
N LEU A 102 -11.82 -7.53 3.23
CA LEU A 102 -10.36 -7.30 3.27
C LEU A 102 -9.95 -5.85 3.03
N SER A 103 -10.92 -4.95 2.76
CA SER A 103 -10.63 -3.52 2.63
C SER A 103 -10.13 -2.91 3.94
N SER A 104 -10.37 -3.56 5.08
CA SER A 104 -9.76 -3.23 6.36
C SER A 104 -8.24 -3.41 6.33
N VAL A 105 -7.69 -4.49 5.75
CA VAL A 105 -6.22 -4.67 5.74
C VAL A 105 -5.50 -3.75 4.75
N ARG A 106 -6.19 -3.27 3.69
CA ARG A 106 -5.58 -2.38 2.69
C ARG A 106 -5.82 -0.89 2.91
N ASN A 107 -6.93 -0.52 3.55
CA ASN A 107 -7.19 0.88 3.91
C ASN A 107 -6.73 1.20 5.33
N LEU A 108 -6.69 0.24 6.27
CA LEU A 108 -6.14 0.51 7.60
C LEU A 108 -4.59 0.52 7.58
N VAL A 109 -3.94 -0.35 6.83
CA VAL A 109 -2.46 -0.38 6.82
C VAL A 109 -1.83 0.77 6.00
N GLN A 110 -2.60 1.47 5.15
CA GLN A 110 -2.09 2.58 4.33
C GLN A 110 -2.75 3.94 4.59
N ALA A 111 -3.80 4.02 5.42
CA ALA A 111 -4.33 5.29 5.92
C ALA A 111 -4.32 5.39 7.46
N GLU A 112 -4.14 4.28 8.18
CA GLU A 112 -4.09 4.22 9.65
C GLU A 112 -2.66 4.00 10.20
N VAL A 113 -1.70 3.60 9.35
CA VAL A 113 -0.26 3.53 9.72
C VAL A 113 0.44 4.87 9.54
N PHE A 114 -0.09 5.77 8.70
CA PHE A 114 0.46 7.10 8.60
C PHE A 114 -0.15 7.99 9.66
N SER A 115 0.63 8.20 10.72
CA SER A 115 0.30 9.11 11.80
C SER A 115 0.15 10.57 11.32
N THR A 116 0.75 10.90 10.15
CA THR A 116 0.67 12.22 9.48
C THR A 116 0.82 12.11 7.96
N GLU A 117 0.36 13.11 7.21
CA GLU A 117 0.58 13.25 5.76
C GLU A 117 2.06 13.33 5.36
N LEU A 118 2.96 13.72 6.28
CA LEU A 118 4.42 13.71 6.03
C LEU A 118 4.99 12.29 5.98
N GLU A 119 4.41 11.36 6.74
CA GLU A 119 4.77 9.94 6.68
C GLU A 119 4.36 9.32 5.32
N GLN A 120 3.19 9.70 4.81
CA GLN A 120 2.76 9.36 3.44
C GLN A 120 3.75 9.86 2.37
N ALA A 121 4.20 11.11 2.51
CA ALA A 121 5.18 11.68 1.59
C ALA A 121 6.52 10.91 1.61
N ASN A 122 6.97 10.48 2.80
CA ASN A 122 8.20 9.68 2.94
C ASN A 122 8.10 8.32 2.25
N GLU A 123 7.00 7.59 2.43
CA GLU A 123 6.81 6.28 1.79
C GLU A 123 6.71 6.39 0.26
N LEU A 124 6.00 7.41 -0.24
CA LEU A 124 5.93 7.66 -1.68
C LEU A 124 7.31 7.94 -2.26
N LEU A 125 8.14 8.72 -1.56
CA LEU A 125 9.50 8.98 -1.98
C LEU A 125 10.35 7.70 -1.97
N ALA A 126 10.23 6.86 -0.92
CA ALA A 126 10.93 5.58 -0.82
C ALA A 126 10.53 4.60 -1.94
N ALA A 127 9.28 4.65 -2.39
CA ALA A 127 8.76 3.87 -3.51
C ALA A 127 9.08 4.46 -4.90
N GLY A 128 9.84 5.57 -4.97
CA GLY A 128 10.23 6.22 -6.23
C GLY A 128 9.17 7.15 -6.82
N TYR A 129 8.09 7.43 -6.10
CA TYR A 129 7.03 8.36 -6.51
C TYR A 129 7.36 9.78 -6.04
N ARG A 130 8.39 10.38 -6.65
CA ARG A 130 8.88 11.73 -6.29
C ARG A 130 7.80 12.83 -6.38
N MET A 131 7.04 12.92 -7.48
CA MET A 131 6.05 14.01 -7.61
C MET A 131 4.91 13.88 -6.60
N PRO A 132 4.27 12.71 -6.44
CA PRO A 132 3.24 12.55 -5.41
C PRO A 132 3.75 12.89 -4.01
N ALA A 133 4.98 12.50 -3.65
CA ALA A 133 5.60 12.85 -2.38
C ALA A 133 5.71 14.38 -2.18
N ALA A 134 6.24 15.10 -3.17
CA ALA A 134 6.36 16.56 -3.12
C ALA A 134 5.00 17.28 -3.06
N VAL A 135 3.99 16.76 -3.76
CA VAL A 135 2.63 17.32 -3.72
C VAL A 135 2.02 17.16 -2.32
N ILE A 136 2.08 15.97 -1.73
CA ILE A 136 1.54 15.72 -0.38
C ILE A 136 2.25 16.59 0.67
N CYS A 137 3.59 16.60 0.66
CA CYS A 137 4.37 17.45 1.58
C CYS A 137 4.02 18.94 1.40
N GLY A 138 3.80 19.38 0.16
CA GLY A 138 3.37 20.73 -0.15
C GLY A 138 1.98 21.09 0.38
N VAL A 139 1.04 20.15 0.40
CA VAL A 139 -0.29 20.33 0.99
C VAL A 139 -0.17 20.54 2.51
N VAL A 140 0.68 19.78 3.20
CA VAL A 140 0.91 19.95 4.64
C VAL A 140 1.42 21.36 4.96
N LEU A 141 2.40 21.82 4.20
CA LEU A 141 2.93 23.19 4.35
C LEU A 141 1.84 24.24 4.14
N GLU A 142 1.05 24.12 3.07
CA GLU A 142 0.00 25.08 2.73
C GLU A 142 -1.11 25.12 3.79
N THR A 143 -1.54 23.97 4.29
CA THR A 143 -2.55 23.86 5.35
C THR A 143 -2.08 24.52 6.64
N ASN A 144 -0.82 24.28 7.05
CA ASN A 144 -0.30 24.90 8.26
C ASN A 144 -0.11 26.41 8.13
N LEU A 145 0.35 26.91 6.97
CA LEU A 145 0.42 28.36 6.71
C LEU A 145 -0.97 29.00 6.74
N ARG A 146 -1.99 28.32 6.21
CA ARG A 146 -3.38 28.75 6.27
C ARG A 146 -3.87 28.87 7.70
N SER A 147 -3.67 27.84 8.52
CA SER A 147 -4.05 27.87 9.95
C SER A 147 -3.34 28.98 10.71
N LEU A 148 -2.06 29.27 10.40
CA LEU A 148 -1.34 30.39 10.99
C LEU A 148 -1.89 31.76 10.57
N CYS A 149 -2.31 31.90 9.31
CA CYS A 149 -2.99 33.11 8.85
C CYS A 149 -4.32 33.31 9.58
N GLU A 150 -5.15 32.25 9.68
CA GLU A 150 -6.43 32.27 10.37
C GLU A 150 -6.29 32.63 11.84
N ALA A 151 -5.33 32.03 12.55
CA ALA A 151 -5.05 32.32 13.96
C ALA A 151 -4.63 33.78 14.22
N ARG A 152 -4.12 34.48 13.18
CA ARG A 152 -3.71 35.88 13.24
C ARG A 152 -4.69 36.86 12.61
N GLY A 153 -5.81 36.38 12.06
CA GLY A 153 -6.73 37.22 11.30
C GLY A 153 -6.12 37.81 10.03
N LEU A 154 -5.18 37.10 9.40
CA LEU A 154 -4.60 37.48 8.10
C LEU A 154 -5.39 36.86 6.94
N ASP A 155 -5.36 37.52 5.78
CA ASP A 155 -5.98 37.00 4.57
C ASP A 155 -5.36 35.66 4.13
N VAL A 156 -6.23 34.67 3.94
CA VAL A 156 -5.85 33.38 3.35
C VAL A 156 -5.84 33.49 1.83
N GLY A 157 -4.77 32.99 1.19
CA GLY A 157 -4.60 33.13 -0.26
C GLY A 157 -3.57 32.15 -0.83
N LYS A 158 -2.87 32.59 -1.88
CA LYS A 158 -1.75 31.81 -2.44
C LYS A 158 -0.62 31.65 -1.41
N LEU A 159 0.07 30.52 -1.43
CA LEU A 159 1.16 30.19 -0.51
C LEU A 159 2.19 31.33 -0.39
N ASP A 160 2.65 31.90 -1.50
CA ASP A 160 3.63 33.00 -1.49
C ASP A 160 3.11 34.26 -0.77
N LYS A 161 1.82 34.59 -0.94
CA LYS A 161 1.18 35.71 -0.25
C LYS A 161 1.10 35.42 1.25
N MET A 162 0.62 34.23 1.63
CA MET A 162 0.52 33.82 3.04
C MET A 162 1.91 33.84 3.72
N ASN A 163 2.94 33.33 3.05
CA ASN A 163 4.33 33.36 3.55
C ASN A 163 4.82 34.80 3.78
N ALA A 164 4.60 35.69 2.81
CA ALA A 164 4.99 37.09 2.94
C ALA A 164 4.25 37.83 4.06
N ASP A 165 2.95 37.57 4.21
CA ASP A 165 2.11 38.24 5.20
C ASP A 165 2.41 37.73 6.63
N LEU A 166 2.65 36.43 6.80
CA LEU A 166 3.10 35.84 8.08
C LEU A 166 4.48 36.36 8.50
N ALA A 167 5.42 36.50 7.57
CA ALA A 167 6.73 37.08 7.85
C ALA A 167 6.61 38.55 8.28
N LYS A 168 5.80 39.36 7.58
CA LYS A 168 5.52 40.75 7.95
C LYS A 168 4.84 40.88 9.31
N ALA A 169 3.97 39.94 9.65
CA ALA A 169 3.31 39.85 10.94
C ALA A 169 4.22 39.30 12.06
N GLY A 170 5.49 39.00 11.77
CA GLY A 170 6.48 38.58 12.75
C GLY A 170 6.34 37.13 13.23
N GLN A 171 5.58 36.26 12.54
CA GLN A 171 5.48 34.84 12.90
C GLN A 171 6.84 34.13 12.79
N TYR A 172 7.66 34.52 11.82
CA TYR A 172 9.01 34.02 11.66
C TYR A 172 9.91 35.03 10.95
N ASN A 173 11.22 34.83 11.07
CA ASN A 173 12.23 35.71 10.50
C ASN A 173 12.39 35.53 8.98
N SER A 174 13.19 36.41 8.37
CA SER A 174 13.47 36.41 6.93
C SER A 174 14.17 35.14 6.42
N LEU A 175 14.91 34.43 7.27
CA LEU A 175 15.56 33.18 6.92
C LEU A 175 14.52 32.07 6.72
N VAL A 176 13.56 31.95 7.64
CA VAL A 176 12.44 31.00 7.53
C VAL A 176 11.55 31.33 6.33
N GLN A 177 11.27 32.61 6.09
CA GLN A 177 10.50 33.06 4.92
C GLN A 177 11.13 32.57 3.61
N LYS A 178 12.44 32.78 3.43
CA LYS A 178 13.19 32.32 2.25
C LYS A 178 13.15 30.81 2.11
N ARG A 179 13.26 30.08 3.21
CA ARG A 179 13.16 28.61 3.20
C ARG A 179 11.79 28.16 2.71
N ILE A 180 10.71 28.73 3.22
CA ILE A 180 9.34 28.43 2.77
C ILE A 180 9.17 28.75 1.28
N THR A 181 9.79 29.81 0.76
CA THR A 181 9.78 30.10 -0.69
C THR A 181 10.41 28.99 -1.52
N VAL A 182 11.52 28.38 -1.06
CA VAL A 182 12.13 27.23 -1.74
C VAL A 182 11.18 26.04 -1.75
N LEU A 183 10.56 25.72 -0.60
CA LEU A 183 9.59 24.61 -0.49
C LEU A 183 8.37 24.84 -1.42
N ALA A 184 7.89 26.07 -1.50
CA ALA A 184 6.80 26.46 -2.40
C ALA A 184 7.16 26.26 -3.88
N ALA A 185 8.40 26.57 -4.26
CA ALA A 185 8.89 26.34 -5.61
C ALA A 185 8.90 24.85 -5.98
N ILE A 186 9.41 23.99 -5.09
CA ILE A 186 9.41 22.52 -5.29
C ILE A 186 7.97 22.00 -5.47
N ARG A 187 7.06 22.38 -4.56
CA ARG A 187 5.64 22.04 -4.64
C ARG A 187 5.02 22.46 -5.96
N ASN A 188 5.28 23.69 -6.41
CA ASN A 188 4.73 24.21 -7.66
C ASN A 188 5.28 23.47 -8.88
N SER A 189 6.58 23.19 -8.93
CA SER A 189 7.17 22.38 -9.99
C SER A 189 6.56 20.97 -10.01
N ALA A 190 6.36 20.34 -8.85
CA ALA A 190 5.70 19.04 -8.74
C ALA A 190 4.24 19.06 -9.23
N ALA A 191 3.45 20.04 -8.80
CA ALA A 191 2.05 20.20 -9.20
C ALA A 191 1.86 20.47 -10.70
N HIS A 192 2.90 20.99 -11.37
CA HIS A 192 2.92 21.25 -12.81
C HIS A 192 3.71 20.22 -13.62
N GLY A 193 4.17 19.12 -13.02
CA GLY A 193 4.84 18.03 -13.73
C GLY A 193 6.30 18.31 -14.15
N LYS A 194 6.95 19.34 -13.58
CA LYS A 194 8.29 19.78 -13.97
C LYS A 194 9.39 19.00 -13.24
N LEU A 195 9.52 17.72 -13.58
CA LEU A 195 10.45 16.78 -12.93
C LEU A 195 11.94 17.14 -13.04
N ALA A 196 12.32 18.00 -13.99
CA ALA A 196 13.70 18.44 -14.17
C ALA A 196 14.14 19.53 -13.17
N ASP A 197 13.18 20.17 -12.50
CA ASP A 197 13.46 21.31 -11.60
C ASP A 197 13.89 20.85 -10.19
N PHE A 198 13.72 19.57 -9.85
CA PHE A 198 13.98 19.03 -8.52
C PHE A 198 14.25 17.51 -8.56
N ASP A 199 15.04 17.04 -7.61
CA ASP A 199 15.42 15.62 -7.47
C ASP A 199 14.90 14.97 -6.17
N ASP A 200 15.24 13.70 -5.96
CA ASP A 200 14.77 12.95 -4.79
C ASP A 200 15.36 13.49 -3.47
N LYS A 201 16.54 14.13 -3.52
CA LYS A 201 17.18 14.75 -2.35
C LYS A 201 16.49 16.06 -1.99
N ASP A 202 16.06 16.82 -2.99
CA ASP A 202 15.25 18.02 -2.78
C ASP A 202 13.93 17.69 -2.07
N VAL A 203 13.24 16.63 -2.51
CA VAL A 203 11.98 16.20 -1.86
C VAL A 203 12.23 15.64 -0.46
N ARG A 204 13.31 14.89 -0.25
CA ARG A 204 13.70 14.43 1.10
C ARG A 204 13.92 15.60 2.05
N SER A 205 14.69 16.60 1.60
CA SER A 205 14.97 17.82 2.36
C SER A 205 13.70 18.62 2.61
N MET A 206 12.80 18.67 1.63
CA MET A 206 11.48 19.31 1.75
C MET A 206 10.66 18.69 2.88
N ILE A 207 10.60 17.35 2.95
CA ILE A 207 9.85 16.64 4.01
C ILE A 207 10.42 16.96 5.40
N GLU A 208 11.74 16.87 5.57
CA GLU A 208 12.42 17.18 6.83
C GLU A 208 12.23 18.65 7.25
N ASP A 209 12.26 19.59 6.31
CA ASP A 209 12.05 21.00 6.59
C ASP A 209 10.60 21.31 6.98
N VAL A 210 9.61 20.72 6.29
CA VAL A 210 8.21 20.91 6.64
C VAL A 210 7.91 20.31 8.00
N GLU A 211 8.44 19.13 8.32
CA GLU A 211 8.30 18.51 9.64
C GLU A 211 8.82 19.42 10.76
N ARG A 212 10.04 19.97 10.59
CA ARG A 212 10.64 20.92 11.55
C ARG A 212 9.82 22.20 11.72
N LEU A 213 9.28 22.74 10.62
CA LEU A 213 8.48 23.96 10.66
C LEU A 213 7.16 23.73 11.41
N VAL A 214 6.44 22.66 11.07
CA VAL A 214 5.16 22.31 11.69
C VAL A 214 5.33 22.05 13.19
N ALA A 215 6.35 21.28 13.57
CA ALA A 215 6.65 21.02 14.99
C ALA A 215 6.91 22.32 15.77
N GLY A 216 7.63 23.29 15.16
CA GLY A 216 7.91 24.59 15.78
C GLY A 216 6.76 25.59 15.77
N TRP A 217 5.67 25.33 15.03
CA TRP A 217 4.47 26.18 15.02
C TRP A 217 3.38 25.70 15.98
N LEU A 218 3.40 24.42 16.35
CA LEU A 218 2.47 23.82 17.30
C LEU A 218 2.92 23.95 18.77
N SER A 219 4.13 24.44 19.00
CA SER A 219 4.72 24.75 20.31
C SER A 219 4.51 26.21 20.70
#